data_AF-A0A7K3E4X0-F1
#
_entry.id   AF-A0A7K3E4X0-F1
#
_cell.length_a   1.000
_cell.length_b   1.000
_cell.length_c   1.000
_cell.angle_alpha   90.00
_cell.angle_beta   90.00
_cell.angle_gamma   90.00
#
_symmetry.space_group_name_H-M   'P 1'
#
loop_
_entity.id
_entity.type
_entity.pdbx_description
1 polymer ?
#
loop_
_entity_poly.entity_id
_entity_poly.type
_entity_poly.pdbx_seq_one_letter_code
_entity_poly.pdbx_strand_id
1 'polypeptide(L)'
;MPTSVLIVVALSVLLGLLVMVLPTGDAETSGSAEADHVPINAETVAGKEHVDFPQVHWNIDHGSGAYLHMVGRLRNLAETSADRIMRDDGAEVNVDIANETDTQSFADIVISSGDTSPTLHAIVRLSDFYVVRFLSNDIPHNFVLNLVSDVPGKEDATDDNWFLGKEGYDALARVVNQSLTAVDLSESSLEESLRDLSIRGTDRTAQARGLLRYIIAITEASRFHPIASRIANGMDNGSNVFVTAQQVDLMRIH
;
A
#
# COMPACT_ATOMS: atom_id res chain seq x y z
N MET A 1 34.77 -33.30 46.38
CA MET A 1 33.56 -33.55 45.56
C MET A 1 32.90 -32.20 45.27
N PRO A 2 32.24 -32.02 44.11
CA PRO A 2 32.66 -31.11 43.05
C PRO A 2 32.15 -29.67 43.15
N THR A 3 32.82 -28.83 42.35
CA THR A 3 32.50 -27.45 41.93
C THR A 3 31.10 -27.30 41.36
N SER A 4 30.40 -26.22 41.72
CA SER A 4 29.38 -25.60 40.86
C SER A 4 29.45 -24.07 40.97
N VAL A 5 29.71 -23.48 39.81
CA VAL A 5 29.65 -22.07 39.44
C VAL A 5 28.18 -21.66 39.24
N LEU A 6 27.81 -20.41 39.50
CA LEU A 6 27.13 -19.50 38.54
C LEU A 6 26.33 -18.36 39.22
N ILE A 7 26.72 -17.16 38.77
CA ILE A 7 25.87 -16.06 38.29
C ILE A 7 25.24 -15.11 39.33
N VAL A 8 25.89 -13.95 39.37
CA VAL A 8 25.40 -12.60 39.64
C VAL A 8 24.20 -12.25 38.75
N VAL A 9 23.09 -11.78 39.32
CA VAL A 9 22.20 -10.82 38.64
C VAL A 9 21.86 -9.70 39.61
N ALA A 10 22.39 -8.51 39.31
CA ALA A 10 22.12 -7.26 39.98
C ALA A 10 20.72 -6.77 39.63
N LEU A 11 19.89 -6.52 40.65
CA LEU A 11 18.62 -5.81 40.54
C LEU A 11 18.86 -4.39 41.07
N SER A 12 18.90 -3.39 40.20
CA SER A 12 19.01 -1.99 40.62
C SER A 12 18.43 -1.03 39.59
N VAL A 13 17.75 -0.02 40.16
CA VAL A 13 17.27 1.25 39.58
C VAL A 13 15.89 1.19 38.92
N LEU A 14 14.86 1.34 39.76
CA LEU A 14 13.52 1.77 39.37
C LEU A 14 13.35 3.27 39.65
N LEU A 15 12.94 3.98 38.59
CA LEU A 15 12.18 5.23 38.53
C LEU A 15 12.75 6.50 39.18
N GLY A 16 13.28 7.37 38.31
CA GLY A 16 13.35 8.81 38.53
C GLY A 16 12.30 9.56 37.68
N LEU A 17 11.85 10.69 38.25
CA LEU A 17 11.15 11.83 37.62
C LEU A 17 9.65 11.73 37.34
N LEU A 18 8.89 12.02 38.42
CA LEU A 18 7.62 12.75 38.40
C LEU A 18 7.89 14.23 38.02
N VAL A 19 7.28 14.74 36.95
CA VAL A 19 7.26 16.17 36.64
C VAL A 19 5.82 16.67 36.75
N MET A 20 5.61 17.57 37.73
CA MET A 20 4.42 18.40 37.84
C MET A 20 4.44 19.51 36.79
N VAL A 21 3.33 19.70 36.08
CA VAL A 21 2.93 21.03 35.56
C VAL A 21 1.41 21.16 35.72
N LEU A 22 0.99 22.01 36.64
CA LEU A 22 -0.33 22.63 36.70
C LEU A 22 -0.25 23.98 35.97
N PRO A 23 -1.32 24.40 35.29
CA PRO A 23 -1.73 25.80 35.32
C PRO A 23 -3.19 25.94 35.77
N THR A 24 -3.38 26.68 36.87
CA THR A 24 -4.62 27.33 37.31
C THR A 24 -4.75 28.71 36.66
N GLY A 25 -5.95 29.09 36.20
CA GLY A 25 -6.28 30.50 35.94
C GLY A 25 -7.54 30.72 35.09
N ASP A 26 -8.68 30.94 35.74
CA ASP A 26 -9.91 31.50 35.16
C ASP A 26 -9.84 33.04 35.04
N ALA A 27 -10.38 33.61 33.96
CA ALA A 27 -11.08 34.92 33.96
C ALA A 27 -11.73 35.20 32.58
N GLU A 28 -13.06 35.37 32.59
CA GLU A 28 -13.85 35.96 31.50
C GLU A 28 -13.59 37.48 31.38
N THR A 29 -13.67 38.06 30.16
CA THR A 29 -14.31 39.37 29.88
C THR A 29 -14.33 39.63 28.36
N SER A 30 -15.53 40.00 27.87
CA SER A 30 -15.87 40.41 26.51
C SER A 30 -15.15 41.69 26.04
N GLY A 31 -14.78 41.72 24.76
CA GLY A 31 -14.38 42.91 24.02
C GLY A 31 -14.63 42.72 22.53
N SER A 32 -15.75 43.28 22.05
CA SER A 32 -16.15 43.34 20.64
C SER A 32 -15.22 44.27 19.84
N ALA A 33 -14.77 43.80 18.68
CA ALA A 33 -14.36 44.64 17.56
C ALA A 33 -14.75 43.93 16.26
N GLU A 34 -15.72 44.51 15.56
CA GLU A 34 -16.12 44.16 14.19
C GLU A 34 -14.97 44.39 13.19
N ALA A 35 -15.05 43.60 12.12
CA ALA A 35 -14.44 43.76 10.80
C ALA A 35 -12.92 43.47 10.68
N ASP A 36 -12.59 42.30 10.14
CA ASP A 36 -12.25 42.24 8.71
C ASP A 36 -12.49 40.82 8.18
N HIS A 37 -13.47 40.68 7.27
CA HIS A 37 -13.67 39.46 6.51
C HIS A 37 -12.58 39.40 5.44
N VAL A 38 -11.44 38.79 5.78
CA VAL A 38 -10.51 38.30 4.76
C VAL A 38 -11.02 36.92 4.34
N PRO A 39 -11.58 36.75 3.13
CA PRO A 39 -11.75 35.42 2.59
C PRO A 39 -10.34 34.84 2.45
N ILE A 40 -10.04 33.77 3.20
CA ILE A 40 -8.85 32.98 2.93
C ILE A 40 -9.10 32.37 1.55
N ASN A 41 -8.57 33.07 0.54
CA ASN A 41 -8.54 32.60 -0.83
C ASN A 41 -7.90 31.22 -0.82
N ALA A 42 -8.73 30.24 -1.14
CA ALA A 42 -8.30 28.98 -1.71
C ALA A 42 -7.61 29.31 -3.03
N GLU A 43 -6.30 29.58 -2.98
CA GLU A 43 -5.33 29.43 -4.07
C GLU A 43 -4.03 30.11 -3.62
N THR A 44 -3.03 29.30 -3.28
CA THR A 44 -1.70 29.31 -3.91
C THR A 44 -0.85 28.23 -3.20
N VAL A 45 -1.17 26.96 -3.44
CA VAL A 45 -0.15 25.94 -3.63
C VAL A 45 -0.26 25.55 -5.09
N ALA A 46 0.47 26.29 -5.92
CA ALA A 46 0.52 26.04 -7.34
C ALA A 46 1.22 24.70 -7.61
N GLY A 47 0.54 23.84 -8.35
CA GLY A 47 1.14 22.87 -9.26
C GLY A 47 1.75 21.62 -8.63
N LYS A 48 0.90 20.75 -8.09
CA LYS A 48 1.15 19.31 -8.13
C LYS A 48 -0.08 18.69 -8.76
N GLU A 49 0.02 18.31 -10.03
CA GLU A 49 -1.05 17.66 -10.76
C GLU A 49 -1.20 16.25 -10.15
N HIS A 50 -1.94 16.15 -9.05
CA HIS A 50 -2.25 14.87 -8.44
C HIS A 50 -3.17 14.16 -9.43
N VAL A 51 -2.63 13.11 -10.05
CA VAL A 51 -3.41 12.28 -10.94
C VAL A 51 -4.41 11.50 -10.09
N ASP A 52 -5.67 11.93 -10.10
CA ASP A 52 -6.75 11.28 -9.36
C ASP A 52 -7.14 9.95 -10.06
N PHE A 53 -6.52 8.85 -9.62
CA PHE A 53 -6.91 7.51 -10.05
C PHE A 53 -8.20 7.05 -9.33
N PRO A 54 -9.03 6.19 -9.96
CA PRO A 54 -10.11 5.52 -9.26
C PRO A 54 -9.61 4.73 -8.05
N GLN A 55 -10.15 5.04 -6.87
CA GLN A 55 -9.72 4.40 -5.62
C GLN A 55 -10.50 3.13 -5.29
N VAL A 56 -9.78 2.11 -4.82
CA VAL A 56 -10.33 0.89 -4.24
C VAL A 56 -9.76 0.71 -2.84
N HIS A 57 -10.61 0.74 -1.83
CA HIS A 57 -10.18 0.58 -0.45
C HIS A 57 -10.13 -0.90 -0.04
N TRP A 58 -9.07 -1.27 0.66
CA TRP A 58 -8.91 -2.57 1.28
C TRP A 58 -8.35 -2.43 2.69
N ASN A 59 -9.21 -2.67 3.68
CA ASN A 59 -8.80 -2.86 5.06
C ASN A 59 -8.55 -4.36 5.30
N ILE A 60 -7.32 -4.72 5.66
CA ILE A 60 -6.88 -6.11 5.88
C ILE A 60 -7.71 -6.75 7.01
N ASP A 61 -7.94 -6.02 8.09
CA ASP A 61 -8.65 -6.48 9.30
C ASP A 61 -10.16 -6.73 9.09
N HIS A 62 -10.71 -6.32 7.93
CA HIS A 62 -12.12 -6.55 7.60
C HIS A 62 -12.36 -7.92 6.91
N GLY A 63 -11.35 -8.78 6.89
CA GLY A 63 -11.46 -10.20 6.53
C GLY A 63 -11.74 -10.46 5.04
N SER A 64 -12.20 -11.68 4.75
CA SER A 64 -12.35 -12.20 3.39
C SER A 64 -13.27 -11.35 2.50
N GLY A 65 -14.35 -10.82 3.09
CA GLY A 65 -15.36 -10.04 2.38
C GLY A 65 -14.77 -8.73 1.82
N ALA A 66 -13.99 -8.01 2.63
CA ALA A 66 -13.32 -6.78 2.19
C ALA A 66 -12.28 -7.06 1.10
N TYR A 67 -11.50 -8.13 1.25
CA TYR A 67 -10.52 -8.53 0.26
C TYR A 67 -11.15 -8.94 -1.08
N LEU A 68 -12.19 -9.79 -1.06
CA LEU A 68 -12.90 -10.19 -2.28
C LEU A 68 -13.64 -9.01 -2.94
N HIS A 69 -14.14 -8.07 -2.13
CA HIS A 69 -14.71 -6.83 -2.65
C HIS A 69 -13.66 -5.99 -3.38
N MET A 70 -12.46 -5.81 -2.81
CA MET A 70 -11.35 -5.12 -3.49
C MET A 70 -11.02 -5.79 -4.83
N VAL A 71 -10.81 -7.11 -4.85
CA VAL A 71 -10.47 -7.83 -6.08
C VAL A 71 -11.61 -7.72 -7.11
N GLY A 72 -12.86 -7.81 -6.69
CA GLY A 72 -14.03 -7.65 -7.55
C GLY A 72 -14.16 -6.24 -8.14
N ARG A 73 -13.90 -5.20 -7.34
CA ARG A 73 -13.89 -3.80 -7.81
C ARG A 73 -12.79 -3.56 -8.82
N LEU A 74 -11.59 -4.10 -8.60
CA LEU A 74 -10.47 -3.94 -9.53
C LEU A 74 -10.77 -4.58 -10.89
N ARG A 75 -11.36 -5.78 -10.91
CA ARG A 75 -11.82 -6.43 -12.14
C ARG A 75 -12.86 -5.61 -12.90
N ASN A 76 -13.86 -5.08 -12.19
CA ASN A 76 -14.90 -4.24 -12.78
C ASN A 76 -14.32 -2.96 -13.42
N LEU A 77 -13.34 -2.33 -12.75
CA LEU A 77 -12.63 -1.17 -13.30
C LEU A 77 -11.89 -1.53 -14.59
N ALA A 78 -11.22 -2.69 -14.63
CA ALA A 78 -10.53 -3.16 -15.84
C ALA A 78 -11.50 -3.44 -17.00
N GLU A 79 -12.64 -4.08 -16.73
CA GLU A 79 -13.69 -4.32 -17.74
C GLU A 79 -14.25 -3.01 -18.30
N THR A 80 -14.57 -2.06 -17.43
CA THR A 80 -15.13 -0.74 -17.83
C THR A 80 -14.10 0.12 -18.57
N SER A 81 -12.81 -0.03 -18.25
CA SER A 81 -11.73 0.65 -18.97
C SER A 81 -11.58 0.08 -20.40
N ALA A 82 -11.56 -1.26 -20.54
CA ALA A 82 -11.49 -1.92 -21.84
C ALA A 82 -12.69 -1.58 -22.77
N ASP A 83 -13.91 -1.58 -22.23
CA ASP A 83 -15.12 -1.24 -22.99
C ASP A 83 -15.11 0.19 -23.55
N ARG A 84 -14.46 1.13 -22.84
CA ARG A 84 -14.33 2.53 -23.28
C ARG A 84 -13.32 2.68 -24.40
N ILE A 85 -12.14 2.06 -24.26
CA ILE A 85 -11.11 2.06 -25.30
C ILE A 85 -11.70 1.55 -26.63
N MET A 86 -12.48 0.47 -26.58
CA MET A 86 -13.15 -0.06 -27.79
C MET A 86 -14.22 0.86 -28.39
N ARG A 87 -14.86 1.73 -27.59
CA ARG A 87 -15.87 2.68 -28.08
C ARG A 87 -15.24 3.93 -28.68
N ASP A 88 -14.13 4.41 -28.13
CA ASP A 88 -13.42 5.59 -28.62
C ASP A 88 -12.69 5.31 -29.94
N ASP A 89 -12.18 4.10 -30.16
CA ASP A 89 -11.59 3.67 -31.45
C ASP A 89 -12.60 3.67 -32.63
N GLY A 90 -13.91 3.73 -32.34
CA GLY A 90 -14.99 3.74 -33.33
C GLY A 90 -15.60 5.12 -33.62
N ALA A 91 -15.21 6.17 -32.89
CA ALA A 91 -15.76 7.51 -33.03
C ALA A 91 -14.62 8.52 -33.25
N GLU A 92 -14.49 9.00 -34.49
CA GLU A 92 -13.60 10.11 -34.84
C GLU A 92 -14.13 11.40 -34.19
N VAL A 93 -13.86 11.57 -32.89
CA VAL A 93 -14.20 12.79 -32.15
C VAL A 93 -12.90 13.49 -31.79
N ASN A 94 -12.71 14.63 -32.44
CA ASN A 94 -11.71 15.62 -32.09
C ASN A 94 -12.02 16.16 -30.69
N VAL A 95 -11.47 15.52 -29.66
CA VAL A 95 -11.39 16.08 -28.31
C VAL A 95 -9.90 16.25 -28.01
N ASP A 96 -9.59 17.33 -27.30
CA ASP A 96 -8.25 17.68 -26.82
C ASP A 96 -7.78 16.61 -25.80
N ILE A 97 -7.39 15.44 -26.32
CA ILE A 97 -7.00 14.24 -25.58
C ILE A 97 -5.50 14.39 -25.27
N ALA A 98 -5.18 15.03 -24.15
CA ALA A 98 -3.82 14.99 -23.63
C ALA A 98 -3.71 14.57 -22.16
N ASN A 99 -4.80 14.58 -21.37
CA ASN A 99 -4.69 14.32 -19.92
C ASN A 99 -5.71 13.34 -19.30
N GLU A 100 -6.87 13.08 -19.91
CA GLU A 100 -7.91 12.22 -19.28
C GLU A 100 -7.76 10.71 -19.58
N THR A 101 -6.99 10.32 -20.59
CA THR A 101 -6.83 8.91 -21.01
C THR A 101 -5.84 8.13 -20.14
N ASP A 102 -4.80 8.80 -19.63
CA ASP A 102 -3.76 8.14 -18.85
C ASP A 102 -4.24 7.77 -17.44
N THR A 103 -5.12 8.56 -16.84
CA THR A 103 -5.66 8.33 -15.48
C THR A 103 -6.61 7.13 -15.44
N GLN A 104 -7.30 6.83 -16.54
CA GLN A 104 -8.25 5.72 -16.67
C GLN A 104 -7.60 4.36 -16.93
N SER A 105 -6.29 4.36 -17.18
CA SER A 105 -5.49 3.15 -17.37
C SER A 105 -4.99 2.55 -16.06
N PHE A 106 -5.18 3.26 -14.94
CA PHE A 106 -4.72 2.85 -13.62
C PHE A 106 -5.82 2.92 -12.56
N ALA A 107 -5.59 2.27 -11.43
CA ALA A 107 -6.37 2.39 -10.20
C ALA A 107 -5.43 2.52 -9.00
N ASP A 108 -5.88 3.22 -7.96
CA ASP A 108 -5.19 3.33 -6.69
C ASP A 108 -5.85 2.42 -5.65
N ILE A 109 -5.12 1.41 -5.17
CA ILE A 109 -5.59 0.59 -4.06
C ILE A 109 -5.09 1.21 -2.76
N VAL A 110 -6.02 1.67 -1.94
CA VAL A 110 -5.75 2.24 -0.62
C VAL A 110 -5.82 1.12 0.41
N ILE A 111 -4.66 0.66 0.87
CA ILE A 111 -4.48 -0.48 1.76
C ILE A 111 -4.25 0.01 3.20
N SER A 112 -5.02 -0.51 4.14
CA SER A 112 -4.92 -0.17 5.56
C SER A 112 -5.05 -1.41 6.46
N SER A 113 -4.65 -1.26 7.72
CA SER A 113 -4.88 -2.25 8.78
C SER A 113 -5.06 -1.51 10.11
N GLY A 114 -6.20 -1.71 10.77
CA GLY A 114 -6.57 -1.01 12.00
C GLY A 114 -6.54 0.52 11.89
N ASP A 115 -6.74 1.19 13.02
CA ASP A 115 -6.84 2.65 13.08
C ASP A 115 -5.47 3.37 13.19
N THR A 116 -4.39 2.62 13.42
CA THR A 116 -3.06 3.19 13.72
C THR A 116 -1.95 2.77 12.76
N SER A 117 -2.23 1.89 11.80
CA SER A 117 -1.22 1.53 10.79
C SER A 117 -1.17 2.58 9.68
N PRO A 118 0.02 2.81 9.10
CA PRO A 118 0.13 3.67 7.93
C PRO A 118 -0.70 3.12 6.77
N THR A 119 -1.23 4.02 5.95
CA THR A 119 -1.89 3.68 4.70
C THR A 119 -0.85 3.50 3.59
N LEU A 120 -1.03 2.45 2.80
CA LEU A 120 -0.21 2.14 1.65
C LEU A 120 -1.07 2.21 0.40
N HIS A 121 -0.63 2.98 -0.58
CA HIS A 121 -1.22 3.09 -1.90
C HIS A 121 -0.48 2.15 -2.85
N ALA A 122 -1.21 1.32 -3.59
CA ALA A 122 -0.68 0.50 -4.66
C ALA A 122 -1.32 0.93 -5.98
N ILE A 123 -0.52 1.52 -6.87
CA ILE A 123 -0.99 1.93 -8.19
C ILE A 123 -0.93 0.72 -9.12
N VAL A 124 -2.08 0.39 -9.71
CA VAL A 124 -2.27 -0.80 -10.53
C VAL A 124 -2.65 -0.40 -11.94
N ARG A 125 -1.97 -0.96 -12.93
CA ARG A 125 -2.36 -0.85 -14.34
C ARG A 125 -3.53 -1.78 -14.63
N LEU A 126 -4.64 -1.24 -15.13
CA LEU A 126 -5.88 -1.99 -15.31
C LEU A 126 -5.84 -2.98 -16.49
N SER A 127 -4.97 -2.77 -17.49
CA SER A 127 -4.86 -3.65 -18.66
C SER A 127 -4.40 -5.07 -18.32
N ASP A 128 -3.62 -5.23 -17.24
CA ASP A 128 -3.03 -6.51 -16.85
C ASP A 128 -2.96 -6.71 -15.33
N PHE A 129 -3.56 -5.82 -14.54
CA PHE A 129 -3.52 -5.80 -13.07
C PHE A 129 -2.12 -5.64 -12.47
N TYR A 130 -1.12 -5.22 -13.26
CA TYR A 130 0.24 -5.12 -12.76
C TYR A 130 0.39 -3.96 -11.79
N VAL A 131 0.93 -4.22 -10.59
CA VAL A 131 1.28 -3.15 -9.66
C VAL A 131 2.53 -2.43 -10.18
N VAL A 132 2.42 -1.12 -10.42
CA VAL A 132 3.49 -0.32 -11.02
C VAL A 132 4.24 0.54 -10.01
N ARG A 133 3.60 0.83 -8.87
CA ARG A 133 4.15 1.68 -7.81
C ARG A 133 3.49 1.38 -6.48
N PHE A 134 4.27 1.45 -5.41
CA PHE A 134 3.76 1.60 -4.05
C PHE A 134 4.13 2.98 -3.51
N LEU A 135 3.21 3.60 -2.77
CA LEU A 135 3.35 4.91 -2.15
C LEU A 135 2.85 4.83 -0.70
N SER A 136 3.63 5.33 0.25
CA SER A 136 3.14 5.61 1.59
C SER A 136 3.20 7.10 1.87
N ASN A 137 2.07 7.65 2.32
CA ASN A 137 1.93 9.05 2.68
C ASN A 137 2.38 9.23 4.13
N ASP A 138 3.69 9.24 4.37
CA ASP A 138 4.27 9.62 5.66
C ASP A 138 4.64 11.11 5.64
N ILE A 139 4.07 11.90 6.55
CA ILE A 139 4.38 13.34 6.64
C ILE A 139 5.73 13.47 7.36
N PRO A 140 6.73 14.22 6.84
CA PRO A 140 6.64 15.23 5.79
C PRO A 140 7.07 14.79 4.38
N HIS A 141 7.39 13.51 4.16
CA HIS A 141 7.90 13.02 2.88
C HIS A 141 7.26 11.70 2.46
N ASN A 142 6.47 11.76 1.40
CA ASN A 142 5.97 10.59 0.70
C ASN A 142 7.12 9.63 0.36
N PHE A 143 6.96 8.36 0.71
CA PHE A 143 7.88 7.29 0.39
C PHE A 143 7.33 6.48 -0.78
N VAL A 144 8.10 6.39 -1.87
CA VAL A 144 7.66 5.76 -3.12
C VAL A 144 8.63 4.66 -3.53
N LEU A 145 8.07 3.49 -3.84
CA LEU A 145 8.77 2.36 -4.44
C LEU A 145 8.27 2.19 -5.88
N ASN A 146 9.11 2.53 -6.86
CA ASN A 146 8.77 2.36 -8.27
C ASN A 146 9.12 0.95 -8.74
N LEU A 147 8.19 0.32 -9.45
CA LEU A 147 8.37 -0.99 -10.09
C LEU A 147 8.53 -0.87 -11.61
N VAL A 148 8.08 0.24 -12.19
CA VAL A 148 8.30 0.59 -13.60
C VAL A 148 8.75 2.04 -13.75
N SER A 149 9.40 2.36 -14.87
CA SER A 149 10.05 3.67 -15.07
C SER A 149 9.09 4.81 -15.38
N ASP A 150 7.95 4.51 -16.01
CA ASP A 150 7.00 5.47 -16.58
C ASP A 150 5.65 5.37 -15.85
N VAL A 151 5.61 5.82 -14.60
CA VAL A 151 4.37 5.87 -13.79
C VAL A 151 3.88 7.32 -13.71
N PRO A 152 2.58 7.61 -13.94
CA PRO A 152 2.05 8.97 -13.79
C PRO A 152 2.26 9.53 -12.37
N GLY A 153 2.35 10.85 -12.23
CA GLY A 153 2.53 11.52 -10.92
C GLY A 153 3.91 11.32 -10.27
N LYS A 154 4.95 11.03 -11.07
CA LYS A 154 6.33 10.77 -10.62
C LYS A 154 7.01 11.97 -9.96
N GLU A 155 6.51 13.18 -10.18
CA GLU A 155 7.20 14.42 -9.80
C GLU A 155 7.07 14.78 -8.30
N ASP A 156 6.22 14.06 -7.56
CA ASP A 156 5.78 14.48 -6.23
C ASP A 156 6.48 13.84 -5.04
N ALA A 157 7.40 12.89 -5.25
CA ALA A 157 8.01 12.11 -4.17
C ALA A 157 9.52 11.88 -4.33
N THR A 158 10.17 11.49 -3.22
CA THR A 158 11.56 11.01 -3.27
C THR A 158 11.55 9.58 -3.80
N ASP A 159 11.66 9.45 -5.11
CA ASP A 159 11.58 8.16 -5.81
C ASP A 159 12.67 7.17 -5.39
N ASP A 160 12.27 5.98 -4.96
CA ASP A 160 13.15 4.84 -4.81
C ASP A 160 13.01 3.88 -6.00
N ASN A 161 14.07 3.84 -6.80
CA ASN A 161 14.13 3.06 -8.03
C ASN A 161 14.90 1.75 -7.86
N TRP A 162 15.21 1.32 -6.63
CA TRP A 162 15.99 0.09 -6.39
C TRP A 162 15.32 -1.16 -6.98
N PHE A 163 13.99 -1.18 -6.98
CA PHE A 163 13.18 -2.30 -7.47
C PHE A 163 12.88 -2.28 -8.96
N LEU A 164 13.28 -1.23 -9.70
CA LEU A 164 13.17 -1.22 -11.16
C LEU A 164 14.00 -2.37 -11.75
N GLY A 165 13.37 -3.16 -12.62
CA GLY A 165 13.92 -4.37 -13.22
C GLY A 165 14.01 -5.57 -12.25
N LYS A 166 13.42 -5.48 -11.05
CA LYS A 166 13.36 -6.53 -10.02
C LYS A 166 11.95 -6.78 -9.50
N GLU A 167 10.94 -6.29 -10.20
CA GLU A 167 9.52 -6.36 -9.87
C GLU A 167 8.92 -7.77 -10.04
N GLY A 168 9.54 -8.62 -10.85
CA GLY A 168 9.06 -9.98 -11.11
C GLY A 168 9.17 -10.92 -9.91
N TYR A 169 8.23 -11.88 -9.81
CA TYR A 169 8.13 -12.84 -8.71
C TYR A 169 9.44 -13.56 -8.41
N ASP A 170 10.11 -14.10 -9.43
CA ASP A 170 11.35 -14.85 -9.26
C ASP A 170 12.53 -13.95 -8.85
N ALA A 171 12.50 -12.66 -9.23
CA ALA A 171 13.52 -11.69 -8.81
C ALA A 171 13.35 -11.33 -7.33
N LEU A 172 12.12 -11.00 -6.91
CA LEU A 172 11.80 -10.72 -5.51
C LEU A 172 12.03 -11.95 -4.62
N ALA A 173 11.59 -13.13 -5.06
CA ALA A 173 11.82 -14.42 -4.39
C ALA A 173 13.31 -14.70 -4.17
N ARG A 174 14.17 -14.32 -5.14
CA ARG A 174 15.63 -14.43 -5.00
C ARG A 174 16.20 -13.44 -3.99
N VAL A 175 15.71 -12.21 -3.95
CA VAL A 175 16.12 -11.22 -2.93
C VAL A 175 15.78 -11.71 -1.53
N VAL A 176 14.59 -12.27 -1.33
CA VAL A 176 14.16 -12.80 -0.03
C VAL A 176 14.71 -14.19 0.29
N ASN A 177 15.38 -14.85 -0.67
CA ASN A 177 15.88 -16.21 -0.57
C ASN A 177 14.79 -17.22 -0.14
N GLN A 178 13.62 -17.14 -0.79
CA GLN A 178 12.43 -17.94 -0.46
C GLN A 178 11.76 -18.44 -1.74
N SER A 179 11.24 -19.68 -1.73
CA SER A 179 10.44 -20.18 -2.85
C SER A 179 9.04 -19.55 -2.86
N LEU A 180 8.44 -19.40 -4.04
CA LEU A 180 7.08 -18.84 -4.16
C LEU A 180 6.04 -19.64 -3.37
N THR A 181 6.18 -20.97 -3.30
CA THR A 181 5.31 -21.86 -2.50
C THR A 181 5.48 -21.70 -0.99
N ALA A 182 6.54 -21.03 -0.54
CA ALA A 182 6.78 -20.78 0.88
C ALA A 182 6.37 -19.37 1.30
N VAL A 183 5.93 -18.51 0.36
CA VAL A 183 5.45 -17.16 0.67
C VAL A 183 4.13 -17.27 1.42
N ASP A 184 4.13 -16.82 2.67
CA ASP A 184 2.93 -16.73 3.48
C ASP A 184 2.14 -15.46 3.14
N LEU A 185 0.87 -15.65 2.79
CA LEU A 185 -0.13 -14.65 2.40
C LEU A 185 -1.26 -14.53 3.44
N SER A 186 -1.00 -15.00 4.67
CA SER A 186 -1.90 -14.79 5.81
C SER A 186 -2.13 -13.31 6.09
N GLU A 187 -3.22 -13.01 6.79
CA GLU A 187 -3.57 -11.66 7.24
C GLU A 187 -2.38 -10.99 7.96
N SER A 188 -1.81 -11.66 8.96
CA SER A 188 -0.66 -11.15 9.72
C SER A 188 0.58 -10.92 8.87
N SER A 189 0.84 -11.77 7.88
CA SER A 189 1.93 -11.58 6.91
C SER A 189 1.69 -10.37 6.00
N LEU A 190 0.44 -10.09 5.63
CA LEU A 190 0.06 -8.91 4.85
C LEU A 190 0.15 -7.64 5.71
N GLU A 191 -0.25 -7.67 6.98
CA GLU A 191 -0.06 -6.54 7.91
C GLU A 191 1.41 -6.23 8.17
N GLU A 192 2.26 -7.25 8.34
CA GLU A 192 3.72 -7.07 8.43
C GLU A 192 4.24 -6.37 7.18
N SER A 193 3.78 -6.81 6.01
CA SER A 193 4.16 -6.24 4.72
C SER A 193 3.70 -4.79 4.57
N LEU A 194 2.52 -4.45 5.09
CA LEU A 194 2.02 -3.08 5.12
C LEU A 194 3.02 -2.17 5.83
N ARG A 195 3.50 -2.59 7.01
CA ARG A 195 4.48 -1.85 7.81
C ARG A 195 5.82 -1.75 7.09
N ASP A 196 6.31 -2.87 6.54
CA ASP A 196 7.60 -2.94 5.85
C ASP A 196 7.66 -1.99 4.63
N LEU A 197 6.55 -1.86 3.91
CA LEU A 197 6.46 -0.98 2.73
C LEU A 197 6.13 0.47 3.07
N SER A 198 5.57 0.73 4.25
CA SER A 198 5.15 2.09 4.64
C SER A 198 6.21 2.87 5.41
N ILE A 199 7.21 2.18 5.99
CA ILE A 199 8.24 2.82 6.80
C ILE A 199 9.48 3.09 5.94
N ARG A 200 9.91 4.35 5.91
CA ARG A 200 11.17 4.73 5.26
C ARG A 200 12.37 4.11 5.98
N GLY A 201 13.30 3.55 5.22
CA GLY A 201 14.53 2.95 5.76
C GLY A 201 14.40 1.50 6.20
N THR A 202 13.23 0.87 5.98
CA THR A 202 13.08 -0.59 6.09
C THR A 202 14.10 -1.31 5.21
N ASP A 203 14.61 -2.44 5.69
CA ASP A 203 15.54 -3.30 4.97
C ASP A 203 15.00 -3.74 3.60
N ARG A 204 15.87 -3.83 2.60
CA ARG A 204 15.48 -4.19 1.22
C ARG A 204 14.89 -5.59 1.12
N THR A 205 15.33 -6.51 1.97
CA THR A 205 14.80 -7.88 2.01
C THR A 205 13.37 -7.87 2.55
N ALA A 206 13.11 -7.07 3.59
CA ALA A 206 11.76 -6.91 4.15
C ALA A 206 10.81 -6.22 3.14
N GLN A 207 11.27 -5.15 2.49
CA GLN A 207 10.52 -4.52 1.39
C GLN A 207 10.26 -5.49 0.23
N ALA A 208 11.26 -6.26 -0.22
CA ALA A 208 11.08 -7.25 -1.27
C ALA A 208 10.04 -8.33 -0.90
N ARG A 209 10.01 -8.73 0.38
CA ARG A 209 9.00 -9.67 0.91
C ARG A 209 7.60 -9.06 0.87
N GLY A 210 7.47 -7.80 1.29
CA GLY A 210 6.20 -7.10 1.25
C GLY A 210 5.68 -6.91 -0.18
N LEU A 211 6.55 -6.47 -1.09
CA LEU A 211 6.23 -6.37 -2.53
C LEU A 211 5.77 -7.72 -3.08
N LEU A 212 6.50 -8.80 -2.79
CA LEU A 212 6.17 -10.13 -3.29
C LEU A 212 4.78 -10.58 -2.82
N ARG A 213 4.46 -10.40 -1.54
CA ARG A 213 3.14 -10.75 -0.98
C ARG A 213 2.02 -9.94 -1.61
N TYR A 214 2.16 -8.62 -1.72
CA TYR A 214 1.11 -7.77 -2.29
C TYR A 214 0.93 -7.94 -3.79
N ILE A 215 2.00 -8.13 -4.56
CA ILE A 215 1.86 -8.38 -6.01
C ILE A 215 1.09 -9.69 -6.22
N ILE A 216 1.32 -10.75 -5.43
CA ILE A 216 0.51 -11.97 -5.51
C ILE A 216 -0.94 -11.70 -5.08
N ALA A 217 -1.15 -11.01 -3.96
CA ALA A 217 -2.48 -10.74 -3.41
C ALA A 217 -3.32 -9.75 -4.25
N ILE A 218 -2.69 -8.97 -5.14
CA ILE A 218 -3.37 -8.00 -6.00
C ILE A 218 -3.39 -8.52 -7.45
N THR A 219 -2.22 -8.63 -8.07
CA THR A 219 -2.07 -8.98 -9.50
C THR A 219 -2.63 -10.38 -9.77
N GLU A 220 -2.13 -11.38 -9.05
CA GLU A 220 -2.46 -12.78 -9.33
C GLU A 220 -3.85 -13.13 -8.84
N ALA A 221 -4.27 -12.60 -7.69
CA ALA A 221 -5.63 -12.75 -7.21
C ALA A 221 -6.67 -12.13 -8.16
N SER A 222 -6.34 -11.03 -8.83
CA SER A 222 -7.21 -10.40 -9.82
C SER A 222 -7.30 -11.20 -11.12
N ARG A 223 -6.20 -11.81 -11.55
CA ARG A 223 -6.19 -12.70 -12.73
C ARG A 223 -6.85 -14.05 -12.46
N PHE A 224 -6.64 -14.62 -11.27
CA PHE A 224 -6.99 -16.01 -10.96
C PHE A 224 -7.86 -16.13 -9.72
N HIS A 225 -9.15 -16.41 -9.93
CA HIS A 225 -10.11 -16.67 -8.85
C HIS A 225 -9.63 -17.72 -7.82
N PRO A 226 -8.98 -18.85 -8.21
CA PRO A 226 -8.48 -19.81 -7.22
C PRO A 226 -7.43 -19.24 -6.25
N ILE A 227 -6.65 -18.25 -6.66
CA ILE A 227 -5.68 -17.57 -5.79
C ILE A 227 -6.42 -16.63 -4.84
N ALA A 228 -7.35 -15.80 -5.36
CA ALA A 228 -8.18 -14.93 -4.55
C ALA A 228 -8.95 -15.70 -3.46
N SER A 229 -9.67 -16.77 -3.83
CA SER A 229 -10.46 -17.56 -2.88
C SER A 229 -9.60 -18.24 -1.81
N ARG A 230 -8.36 -18.62 -2.15
CA ARG A 230 -7.42 -19.19 -1.18
C ARG A 230 -6.96 -18.17 -0.14
N ILE A 231 -6.64 -16.95 -0.57
CA ILE A 231 -6.24 -15.86 0.34
C ILE A 231 -7.43 -15.44 1.21
N ALA A 232 -8.59 -15.25 0.61
CA ALA A 232 -9.83 -14.91 1.30
C ALA A 232 -10.17 -15.90 2.43
N ASN A 233 -10.12 -17.20 2.14
CA ASN A 233 -10.36 -18.24 3.16
C ASN A 233 -9.35 -18.21 4.31
N GLY A 234 -8.12 -17.75 4.07
CA GLY A 234 -7.10 -17.65 5.09
C GLY A 234 -7.32 -16.52 6.09
N MET A 235 -7.85 -15.39 5.60
CA MET A 235 -8.17 -14.21 6.41
C MET A 235 -9.22 -14.54 7.48
N ASP A 236 -10.33 -15.18 7.12
CA ASP A 236 -11.39 -15.48 8.09
C ASP A 236 -10.98 -16.51 9.16
N ASN A 237 -10.01 -17.37 8.84
CA ASN A 237 -9.60 -18.48 9.69
C ASN A 237 -8.27 -18.23 10.42
N GLY A 238 -7.68 -17.04 10.27
CA GLY A 238 -6.38 -16.67 10.86
C GLY A 238 -5.25 -17.66 10.51
N SER A 239 -5.36 -18.34 9.38
CA SER A 239 -4.50 -19.46 9.01
C SER A 239 -3.40 -19.01 8.06
N ASN A 240 -2.25 -19.68 8.12
CA ASN A 240 -1.18 -19.47 7.15
C ASN A 240 -1.68 -19.81 5.74
N VAL A 241 -1.31 -18.98 4.77
CA VAL A 241 -1.79 -19.11 3.38
C VAL A 241 -0.60 -19.24 2.45
N PHE A 242 -0.53 -20.36 1.73
CA PHE A 242 0.52 -20.59 0.75
C PHE A 242 -0.08 -20.91 -0.61
N VAL A 243 0.48 -20.35 -1.67
CA VAL A 243 0.16 -20.77 -3.04
C VAL A 243 0.69 -22.18 -3.30
N THR A 244 -0.08 -22.97 -4.05
CA THR A 244 0.36 -24.32 -4.45
C THR A 244 1.35 -24.26 -5.61
N ALA A 245 2.08 -25.35 -5.85
CA ALA A 245 2.94 -25.45 -7.04
C ALA A 245 2.16 -25.21 -8.35
N GLN A 246 0.94 -25.74 -8.45
CA GLN A 246 0.07 -25.50 -9.62
C GLN A 246 -0.30 -24.02 -9.78
N GLN A 247 -0.53 -23.31 -8.67
CA GLN A 247 -0.79 -21.86 -8.71
C GLN A 247 0.46 -21.08 -9.10
N VAL A 248 1.64 -21.50 -8.64
CA VAL A 248 2.92 -20.93 -9.08
C VAL A 248 3.14 -21.13 -10.59
N ASP A 249 2.77 -22.28 -11.13
CA ASP A 249 2.84 -22.52 -12.57
C ASP A 249 1.90 -21.59 -13.34
N LEU A 250 0.68 -21.33 -12.83
CA LEU A 250 -0.25 -20.36 -13.42
C LEU A 250 0.31 -18.93 -13.42
N MET A 251 0.94 -18.52 -12.32
CA MET A 251 1.55 -17.19 -12.17
C MET A 251 2.66 -16.93 -13.21
N ARG A 252 3.35 -17.99 -13.66
CA ARG A 252 4.50 -17.89 -14.59
C ARG A 252 4.12 -17.88 -16.08
N ILE A 253 2.85 -18.08 -16.41
CA ILE A 253 2.40 -18.11 -17.81
C ILE A 253 2.31 -16.70 -18.42
N HIS A 254 2.43 -15.64 -17.61
CA HIS A 254 2.29 -14.23 -17.98
C HIS A 254 3.48 -13.41 -17.49
#